data_AF-A0A6J7DTK8-F1
#
_entry.id   AF-A0A6J7DTK8-F1
#
_cell.length_a   1.000
_cell.length_b   1.000
_cell.length_c   1.000
_cell.angle_alpha   90.00
_cell.angle_beta   90.00
_cell.angle_gamma   90.00
#
_symmetry.space_group_name_H-M   'P 1'
#
loop_
_entity.id
_entity.type
_entity.pdbx_description
1 polymer ?
#
loop_
_entity_poly.entity_id
_entity_poly.type
_entity_poly.pdbx_seq_one_letter_code
_entity_poly.pdbx_strand_id
1 'polypeptide(L)'
;MDNNSTDGTVRIVQALQRTHPKIKLISESKAGVVHARNAGFCCATGDILGRVDADTRVRPGWAASIADYFSTSETSDIAAISGLNNSYDSPFRKLKGWWVNRQAEKGNFGGIQEFPNLHGANMAIRRSTWLDVEELVSPRDDIHEDLDLALCVDEVGGKISQLTDLYVDISPRRALTPPSKFTAYLDAITATYDLHGHDTAGMQTSLKLRWWFHAMLYLLHLPYDPARGRYSVRRLFAPNKARSLPISSSSGRQELQHAVTRG
;
A
#
# COMPACT_ATOMS: atom_id res chain seq x y z
N MET A 1 7.38 8.15 10.40
CA MET A 1 7.02 7.32 11.57
C MET A 1 8.01 6.18 11.64
N ASP A 2 8.71 6.05 12.77
CA ASP A 2 9.48 4.85 13.08
C ASP A 2 8.58 3.92 13.89
N ASN A 3 8.48 2.66 13.47
CA ASN A 3 7.62 1.66 14.11
C ASN A 3 8.46 0.47 14.60
N ASN A 4 9.31 0.74 15.59
CA ASN A 4 10.26 -0.20 16.17
C ASN A 4 11.34 -0.69 15.19
N SER A 5 11.94 0.21 14.41
CA SER A 5 13.08 -0.16 13.56
C SER A 5 14.26 -0.61 14.43
N THR A 6 14.85 -1.76 14.09
CA THR A 6 16.02 -2.33 14.77
C THR A 6 17.32 -2.13 14.00
N ASP A 7 17.24 -1.55 12.80
CA ASP A 7 18.36 -1.27 11.93
C ASP A 7 18.79 0.21 11.99
N GLY A 8 19.60 0.64 11.02
CA GLY A 8 20.10 2.02 10.96
C GLY A 8 19.06 3.09 10.58
N THR A 9 17.79 2.75 10.39
CA THR A 9 16.76 3.66 9.86
C THR A 9 16.65 4.94 10.69
N VAL A 10 16.49 4.83 12.02
CA VAL A 10 16.37 5.99 12.93
C VAL A 10 17.58 6.91 12.82
N ARG A 11 18.79 6.35 12.82
CA ARG A 11 20.04 7.10 12.72
C ARG A 11 20.14 7.88 11.40
N ILE A 12 19.71 7.27 10.29
CA ILE A 12 19.72 7.92 8.97
C ILE A 12 18.75 9.11 8.97
N VAL A 13 17.51 8.94 9.47
CA VAL A 13 16.53 10.02 9.51
C VAL A 13 17.00 11.16 10.41
N GLN A 14 17.57 10.87 11.58
CA GLN A 14 18.12 11.89 12.47
C GLN A 14 19.25 12.70 11.82
N ALA A 15 20.08 12.07 10.98
CA ALA A 15 21.10 12.79 10.22
C ALA A 15 20.46 13.74 9.20
N LEU A 16 19.41 13.30 8.49
CA LEU A 16 18.67 14.12 7.52
C LEU A 16 17.94 15.30 8.20
N GLN A 17 17.43 15.12 9.41
CA GLN A 17 16.77 16.22 10.17
C GLN A 17 17.71 17.42 10.39
N ARG A 18 19.02 17.20 10.45
CA ARG A 18 20.02 18.27 10.63
C ARG A 18 20.08 19.22 9.43
N THR A 19 19.80 18.73 8.23
CA THR A 19 19.83 19.52 6.98
C THR A 19 18.43 19.82 6.43
N HIS A 20 17.40 19.17 6.95
CA HIS A 20 16.02 19.31 6.50
C HIS A 20 15.07 19.54 7.69
N PRO A 21 14.88 20.80 8.13
CA PRO A 21 14.11 21.12 9.34
C PRO A 21 12.63 20.75 9.26
N LYS A 22 12.10 20.49 8.06
CA LYS A 22 10.73 20.02 7.84
C LYS A 22 10.53 18.53 8.20
N ILE A 23 11.62 17.77 8.34
CA ILE A 23 11.54 16.34 8.69
C ILE A 23 11.33 16.20 10.20
N LYS A 24 10.23 15.55 10.59
CA LYS A 24 9.96 15.14 11.96
C LYS A 24 10.02 13.63 12.07
N LEU A 25 10.89 13.12 12.94
CA LEU A 25 10.91 11.72 13.33
C LEU A 25 10.01 11.53 14.56
N ILE A 26 9.03 10.65 14.43
CA ILE A 26 8.07 10.31 15.48
C ILE A 26 8.08 8.79 15.61
N SER A 27 8.17 8.29 16.83
CA SER A 27 8.18 6.87 17.15
C SER A 27 6.79 6.40 17.53
N GLU A 28 6.37 5.28 16.93
CA GLU A 28 5.16 4.53 17.28
C GLU A 28 5.58 3.17 17.85
N SER A 29 5.26 2.94 19.11
CA SER A 29 5.69 1.75 19.85
C SER A 29 4.84 0.50 19.55
N LYS A 30 3.58 0.67 19.14
CA LYS A 30 2.70 -0.43 18.78
C LYS A 30 3.01 -0.89 17.36
N ALA A 31 3.58 -2.08 17.23
CA ALA A 31 3.98 -2.63 15.93
C ALA A 31 2.76 -2.82 15.01
N GLY A 32 2.91 -2.44 13.74
CA GLY A 32 1.86 -2.58 12.73
C GLY A 32 1.79 -1.34 11.84
N VAL A 33 1.65 -1.55 10.53
CA VAL A 33 1.55 -0.45 9.55
C VAL A 33 0.35 0.45 9.84
N VAL A 34 -0.74 -0.12 10.35
CA VAL A 34 -1.96 0.58 10.75
C VAL A 34 -1.71 1.60 11.87
N HIS A 35 -0.92 1.25 12.88
CA HIS A 35 -0.59 2.15 13.98
C HIS A 35 0.37 3.25 13.54
N ALA A 36 1.37 2.90 12.72
CA ALA A 36 2.26 3.88 12.13
C ALA A 36 1.51 4.88 11.23
N ARG A 37 0.53 4.40 10.42
CA ARG A 37 -0.36 5.25 9.61
C ARG A 37 -1.14 6.21 10.50
N ASN A 38 -1.88 5.69 11.50
CA ASN A 38 -2.73 6.51 12.37
C ASN A 38 -1.92 7.57 13.08
N ALA A 39 -0.87 7.17 13.81
CA ALA A 39 -0.02 8.12 14.52
C ALA A 39 0.58 9.17 13.57
N GLY A 40 0.90 8.78 12.33
CA GLY A 40 1.37 9.70 11.30
C GLY A 40 0.33 10.74 10.89
N PHE A 41 -0.92 10.31 10.66
CA PHE A 41 -2.03 11.18 10.31
C PHE A 41 -2.46 12.08 11.47
N CYS A 42 -2.51 11.56 12.71
CA CYS A 42 -2.80 12.35 13.91
C CYS A 42 -1.76 13.47 14.12
N CYS A 43 -0.47 13.17 13.89
CA CYS A 43 0.61 14.14 14.12
C CYS A 43 0.80 15.14 12.96
N ALA A 44 0.30 14.84 11.77
CA ALA A 44 0.38 15.75 10.64
C ALA A 44 -0.48 16.99 10.91
N THR A 45 -0.11 18.14 10.35
CA THR A 45 -0.80 19.43 10.57
C THR A 45 -1.29 20.09 9.29
N GLY A 46 -1.05 19.48 8.13
CA GLY A 46 -1.51 20.00 6.85
C GLY A 46 -3.00 19.74 6.63
N ASP A 47 -3.62 20.52 5.74
CA ASP A 47 -5.01 20.34 5.31
C ASP A 47 -5.18 19.12 4.41
N ILE A 48 -4.11 18.72 3.71
CA ILE A 48 -4.02 17.50 2.90
C ILE A 48 -2.91 16.62 3.46
N LEU A 49 -3.23 15.36 3.72
CA LEU A 49 -2.35 14.35 4.28
C LEU A 49 -1.87 13.42 3.17
N GLY A 50 -0.61 13.57 2.74
CA GLY A 50 0.03 12.67 1.78
C GLY A 50 0.70 11.49 2.47
N ARG A 51 0.54 10.29 1.91
CA ARG A 51 1.17 9.04 2.40
C ARG A 51 1.95 8.35 1.28
N VAL A 52 3.16 7.93 1.63
CA VAL A 52 4.02 7.05 0.84
C VAL A 52 4.71 6.04 1.74
N ASP A 53 5.07 4.88 1.18
CA ASP A 53 5.89 3.89 1.88
C ASP A 53 7.37 4.32 1.93
N ALA A 54 8.10 3.80 2.92
CA ALA A 54 9.51 4.15 3.14
C ALA A 54 10.44 3.77 1.97
N ASP A 55 10.00 2.88 1.09
CA ASP A 55 10.73 2.45 -0.10
C ASP A 55 10.10 2.94 -1.41
N THR A 56 9.10 3.82 -1.35
CA THR A 56 8.53 4.50 -2.52
C THR A 56 9.49 5.59 -3.02
N ARG A 57 9.69 5.64 -4.33
CA ARG A 57 10.40 6.71 -5.02
C ARG A 57 9.37 7.62 -5.71
N VAL A 58 9.13 8.78 -5.12
CA VAL A 58 8.25 9.80 -5.70
C VAL A 58 8.94 10.54 -6.85
N ARG A 59 8.16 11.03 -7.82
CA ARG A 59 8.66 11.87 -8.91
C ARG A 59 8.74 13.35 -8.48
N PRO A 60 9.59 14.17 -9.12
CA PRO A 60 9.51 15.62 -8.98
C PRO A 60 8.09 16.11 -9.26
N GLY A 61 7.60 17.05 -8.46
CA GLY A 61 6.24 17.57 -8.57
C GLY A 61 5.16 16.80 -7.80
N TRP A 62 5.45 15.61 -7.22
CA TRP A 62 4.44 14.78 -6.54
C TRP A 62 3.57 15.56 -5.54
N ALA A 63 4.18 16.32 -4.63
CA ALA A 63 3.44 17.10 -3.64
C ALA A 63 2.72 18.32 -4.26
N ALA A 64 3.29 18.93 -5.31
CA ALA A 64 2.67 20.04 -6.02
C ALA A 64 1.41 19.56 -6.75
N SER A 65 1.47 18.42 -7.45
CA SER A 65 0.31 17.82 -8.11
C SER A 65 -0.84 17.51 -7.15
N ILE A 66 -0.53 17.06 -5.93
CA ILE A 66 -1.55 16.87 -4.88
C ILE A 66 -2.16 18.21 -4.46
N ALA A 67 -1.33 19.22 -4.19
CA ALA A 67 -1.80 20.53 -3.76
C ALA A 67 -2.66 21.21 -4.84
N ASP A 68 -2.18 21.21 -6.09
CA ASP A 68 -2.87 21.76 -7.25
C ASP A 68 -4.23 21.07 -7.43
N TYR A 69 -4.26 19.74 -7.35
CA TYR A 69 -5.48 18.95 -7.47
C TYR A 69 -6.54 19.37 -6.45
N PHE A 70 -6.18 19.47 -5.17
CA PHE A 70 -7.13 19.81 -4.10
C PHE A 70 -7.44 21.31 -3.98
N SER A 71 -6.77 22.17 -4.74
CA SER A 71 -6.94 23.63 -4.71
C SER A 71 -8.12 24.13 -5.56
N THR A 72 -8.65 23.30 -6.46
CA THR A 72 -9.72 23.69 -7.38
C THR A 72 -11.10 23.45 -6.76
N SER A 73 -12.08 24.27 -7.12
CA SER A 73 -13.47 24.10 -6.65
C SER A 73 -14.11 22.82 -7.19
N GLU A 74 -13.67 22.36 -8.36
CA GLU A 74 -14.15 21.15 -9.03
C GLU A 74 -13.82 19.86 -8.28
N THR A 75 -12.83 19.87 -7.38
CA THR A 75 -12.42 18.71 -6.58
C THR A 75 -12.76 18.87 -5.09
N SER A 76 -13.62 19.83 -4.76
CA SER A 76 -14.03 20.13 -3.38
C SER A 76 -14.78 18.97 -2.72
N ASP A 77 -15.48 18.14 -3.50
CA ASP A 77 -16.19 16.93 -3.08
C ASP A 77 -15.31 15.67 -3.05
N ILE A 78 -14.06 15.75 -3.54
CA ILE A 78 -13.12 14.64 -3.52
C ILE A 78 -12.45 14.56 -2.15
N ALA A 79 -12.66 13.44 -1.47
CA ALA A 79 -12.20 13.19 -0.11
C ALA A 79 -10.75 12.69 -0.09
N ALA A 80 -10.40 11.82 -1.04
CA ALA A 80 -9.06 11.26 -1.15
C ALA A 80 -8.67 10.96 -2.61
N ILE A 81 -7.36 10.84 -2.83
CA ILE A 81 -6.79 10.43 -4.10
C ILE A 81 -5.78 9.30 -3.94
N SER A 82 -5.72 8.44 -4.96
CA SER A 82 -4.72 7.40 -5.12
C SER A 82 -3.97 7.61 -6.44
N GLY A 83 -2.69 7.25 -6.48
CA GLY A 83 -1.88 7.45 -7.67
C GLY A 83 -1.42 6.16 -8.33
N LEU A 84 -0.94 6.27 -9.56
CA LEU A 84 -0.37 5.14 -10.29
C LEU A 84 1.02 4.76 -9.75
N ASN A 85 1.39 3.50 -9.98
CA ASN A 85 2.69 2.99 -9.57
C ASN A 85 3.36 2.13 -10.66
N ASN A 86 4.69 2.11 -10.64
CA ASN A 86 5.50 1.13 -11.35
C ASN A 86 6.51 0.52 -10.40
N SER A 87 7.24 -0.50 -10.82
CA SER A 87 8.22 -1.16 -9.97
C SER A 87 9.64 -0.87 -10.46
N TYR A 88 10.50 -0.29 -9.60
CA TYR A 88 11.82 0.22 -10.02
C TYR A 88 12.88 -0.85 -10.34
N ASP A 89 12.61 -2.13 -10.12
CA ASP A 89 13.53 -3.25 -10.37
C ASP A 89 12.82 -4.47 -11.01
N SER A 90 11.67 -4.26 -11.66
CA SER A 90 10.91 -5.34 -12.29
C SER A 90 11.37 -5.59 -13.73
N PRO A 91 11.47 -6.86 -14.19
CA PRO A 91 11.70 -7.18 -15.60
C PRO A 91 10.63 -6.59 -16.53
N PHE A 92 9.43 -6.31 -16.00
CA PHE A 92 8.30 -5.80 -16.76
C PHE A 92 8.15 -4.28 -16.68
N ARG A 93 9.09 -3.56 -16.03
CA ARG A 93 9.01 -2.10 -15.84
C ARG A 93 8.79 -1.34 -17.14
N LYS A 94 9.58 -1.64 -18.18
CA LYS A 94 9.48 -0.98 -19.50
C LYS A 94 8.16 -1.27 -20.19
N LEU A 95 7.70 -2.53 -20.15
CA LEU A 95 6.45 -2.95 -20.75
C LEU A 95 5.24 -2.31 -20.05
N LYS A 96 5.20 -2.35 -18.70
CA LYS A 96 4.16 -1.69 -17.90
C LYS A 96 4.15 -0.18 -18.17
N GLY A 97 5.32 0.46 -18.17
CA GLY A 97 5.44 1.89 -18.46
C GLY A 97 4.93 2.26 -19.86
N TRP A 98 5.34 1.52 -20.89
CA TRP A 98 4.83 1.70 -22.25
C TRP A 98 3.32 1.51 -22.33
N TRP A 99 2.78 0.48 -21.67
CA TRP A 99 1.34 0.22 -21.68
C TRP A 99 0.57 1.34 -20.98
N VAL A 100 1.00 1.78 -19.80
CA VAL A 100 0.35 2.88 -19.07
C VAL A 100 0.39 4.16 -19.90
N ASN A 101 1.54 4.51 -20.49
CA ASN A 101 1.66 5.69 -21.36
C ASN A 101 0.71 5.60 -22.56
N ARG A 102 0.67 4.43 -23.23
CA ARG A 102 -0.21 4.22 -24.38
C ARG A 102 -1.69 4.29 -24.00
N GLN A 103 -2.06 3.85 -22.81
CA GLN A 103 -3.43 4.00 -22.35
C GLN A 103 -3.74 5.45 -21.95
N ALA A 104 -2.75 6.17 -21.41
CA ALA A 104 -2.88 7.59 -21.10
C ALA A 104 -3.08 8.42 -22.38
N GLU A 105 -2.29 8.16 -23.41
CA GLU A 105 -2.43 8.76 -24.74
C GLU A 105 -3.79 8.48 -25.41
N LYS A 106 -4.37 7.31 -25.12
CA LYS A 106 -5.69 6.92 -25.63
C LYS A 106 -6.86 7.52 -24.85
N GLY A 107 -6.61 8.24 -23.76
CA GLY A 107 -7.65 8.74 -22.85
C GLY A 107 -8.35 7.66 -22.03
N ASN A 108 -7.88 6.41 -22.09
CA ASN A 108 -8.39 5.32 -21.25
C ASN A 108 -7.85 5.41 -19.82
N PHE A 109 -6.63 5.94 -19.71
CA PHE A 109 -6.03 6.41 -18.46
C PHE A 109 -5.82 7.93 -18.60
N GLY A 110 -5.81 8.66 -17.49
CA GLY A 110 -5.76 10.12 -17.53
C GLY A 110 -7.05 10.73 -17.01
N GLY A 111 -6.92 11.86 -16.31
CA GLY A 111 -8.01 12.50 -15.61
C GLY A 111 -8.30 11.91 -14.23
N ILE A 112 -9.50 12.22 -13.74
CA ILE A 112 -10.05 11.80 -12.45
C ILE A 112 -10.96 10.61 -12.71
N GLN A 113 -10.62 9.45 -12.18
CA GLN A 113 -11.52 8.29 -12.19
C GLN A 113 -11.93 7.97 -10.75
N GLU A 114 -13.24 7.89 -10.50
CA GLU A 114 -13.73 7.35 -9.23
C GLU A 114 -13.24 5.91 -9.11
N PHE A 115 -12.42 5.66 -8.10
CA PHE A 115 -11.79 4.36 -7.87
C PHE A 115 -11.91 4.05 -6.39
N PRO A 116 -12.73 3.07 -5.98
CA PRO A 116 -13.07 2.82 -4.58
C PRO A 116 -11.94 2.05 -3.87
N ASN A 117 -10.71 2.52 -3.99
CA ASN A 117 -9.57 1.93 -3.32
C ASN A 117 -8.42 2.93 -3.16
N LEU A 118 -7.81 2.93 -1.98
CA LEU A 118 -6.61 3.69 -1.67
C LEU A 118 -5.40 2.77 -1.73
N HIS A 119 -4.28 3.31 -2.19
CA HIS A 119 -3.03 2.57 -2.25
C HIS A 119 -2.05 3.19 -1.25
N GLY A 120 -1.74 2.47 -0.17
CA GLY A 120 -0.94 3.00 0.94
C GLY A 120 0.43 3.57 0.54
N ALA A 121 1.00 3.06 -0.55
CA ALA A 121 2.30 3.51 -1.06
C ALA A 121 2.25 4.83 -1.84
N ASN A 122 1.05 5.31 -2.23
CA ASN A 122 0.86 6.51 -3.04
C ASN A 122 -0.57 7.04 -2.95
N MET A 123 -0.85 7.81 -1.90
CA MET A 123 -2.18 8.40 -1.69
C MET A 123 -2.10 9.76 -1.01
N ALA A 124 -3.19 10.51 -1.11
CA ALA A 124 -3.43 11.67 -0.27
C ALA A 124 -4.90 11.74 0.15
N ILE A 125 -5.18 12.25 1.34
CA ILE A 125 -6.54 12.39 1.90
C ILE A 125 -6.70 13.78 2.51
N ARG A 126 -7.88 14.37 2.43
CA ARG A 126 -8.18 15.61 3.16
C ARG A 126 -8.11 15.33 4.66
N ARG A 127 -7.54 16.27 5.42
CA ARG A 127 -7.50 16.17 6.89
C ARG A 127 -8.90 16.06 7.46
N SER A 128 -9.87 16.82 6.92
CA SER A 128 -11.27 16.75 7.34
C SER A 128 -11.81 15.32 7.21
N THR A 129 -11.62 14.69 6.04
CA THR A 129 -12.04 13.30 5.81
C THR A 129 -11.33 12.33 6.77
N TRP A 130 -10.03 12.52 7.03
CA TRP A 130 -9.35 11.69 8.03
C TRP A 130 -10.01 11.79 9.40
N LEU A 131 -10.37 13.00 9.86
CA LEU A 131 -11.04 13.20 11.14
C LEU A 131 -12.44 12.57 11.17
N ASP A 132 -13.14 12.53 10.05
CA ASP A 132 -14.47 11.89 9.95
C ASP A 132 -14.39 10.37 10.07
N VAL A 133 -13.27 9.75 9.63
CA VAL A 133 -13.10 8.28 9.60
C VAL A 133 -12.13 7.74 10.64
N GLU A 134 -11.47 8.60 11.42
CA GLU A 134 -10.41 8.22 12.38
C GLU A 134 -10.89 7.17 13.39
N GLU A 135 -12.12 7.31 13.89
CA GLU A 135 -12.74 6.38 14.84
C GLU A 135 -13.38 5.16 14.16
N LEU A 136 -13.56 5.19 12.83
CA LEU A 136 -14.14 4.10 12.04
C LEU A 136 -13.07 3.10 11.59
N VAL A 137 -11.86 3.59 11.27
CA VAL A 137 -10.79 2.72 10.78
C VAL A 137 -10.34 1.72 11.84
N SER A 138 -10.17 0.48 11.42
CA SER A 138 -9.88 -0.61 12.32
C SER A 138 -8.42 -0.60 12.77
N PRO A 139 -8.12 -0.86 14.06
CA PRO A 139 -6.75 -1.00 14.55
C PRO A 139 -6.17 -2.41 14.31
N ARG A 140 -6.91 -3.30 13.64
CA ARG A 140 -6.48 -4.67 13.35
C ARG A 140 -5.26 -4.68 12.43
N ASP A 141 -4.36 -5.62 12.67
CA ASP A 141 -3.15 -5.81 11.89
C ASP A 141 -3.21 -7.03 10.96
N ASP A 142 -4.34 -7.76 10.94
CA ASP A 142 -4.61 -8.92 10.08
C ASP A 142 -5.44 -8.58 8.82
N ILE A 143 -5.68 -7.29 8.57
CA ILE A 143 -6.43 -6.73 7.44
C ILE A 143 -5.53 -5.85 6.56
N HIS A 144 -6.01 -5.41 5.39
CA HIS A 144 -5.34 -4.35 4.61
C HIS A 144 -5.81 -2.98 5.09
N GLU A 145 -4.90 -2.23 5.70
CA GLU A 145 -5.24 -0.95 6.32
C GLU A 145 -5.53 0.16 5.30
N ASP A 146 -5.07 0.04 4.06
CA ASP A 146 -5.41 0.99 3.00
C ASP A 146 -6.78 0.71 2.37
N LEU A 147 -7.13 -0.57 2.22
CA LEU A 147 -8.49 -0.98 1.83
C LEU A 147 -9.52 -0.64 2.92
N ASP A 148 -9.22 -0.91 4.19
CA ASP A 148 -10.06 -0.52 5.33
C ASP A 148 -10.35 0.99 5.32
N LEU A 149 -9.30 1.80 5.16
CA LEU A 149 -9.45 3.25 5.06
C LEU A 149 -10.31 3.66 3.85
N ALA A 150 -10.17 2.99 2.70
CA ALA A 150 -11.00 3.29 1.54
C ALA A 150 -12.48 2.99 1.78
N LEU A 151 -12.79 1.88 2.47
CA LEU A 151 -14.16 1.52 2.82
C LEU A 151 -14.76 2.47 3.86
N CYS A 152 -14.01 2.89 4.89
CA CYS A 152 -14.49 3.90 5.84
C CYS A 152 -14.74 5.26 5.16
N VAL A 153 -13.93 5.65 4.17
CA VAL A 153 -14.14 6.87 3.39
C VAL A 153 -15.43 6.77 2.57
N ASP A 154 -15.70 5.61 1.95
CA ASP A 154 -16.95 5.35 1.23
C ASP A 154 -18.17 5.37 2.17
N GLU A 155 -18.05 4.81 3.38
CA GLU A 155 -19.10 4.78 4.41
C GLU A 155 -19.58 6.18 4.82
N VAL A 156 -18.66 7.15 4.90
CA VAL A 156 -19.00 8.56 5.19
C VAL A 156 -19.39 9.35 3.93
N GLY A 157 -19.55 8.69 2.78
CA GLY A 157 -19.92 9.30 1.50
C GLY A 157 -18.79 10.06 0.80
N GLY A 158 -17.53 9.82 1.22
CA GLY A 158 -16.35 10.44 0.63
C GLY A 158 -15.97 9.82 -0.70
N LYS A 159 -15.68 10.65 -1.70
CA LYS A 159 -15.25 10.18 -3.02
C LYS A 159 -13.74 9.98 -3.09
N ILE A 160 -13.33 8.85 -3.67
CA ILE A 160 -11.93 8.52 -3.92
C ILE A 160 -11.66 8.57 -5.42
N SER A 161 -10.64 9.32 -5.79
CA SER A 161 -10.24 9.48 -7.20
C SER A 161 -8.85 8.95 -7.49
N GLN A 162 -8.64 8.41 -8.68
CA GLN A 162 -7.30 8.04 -9.16
C GLN A 162 -6.71 9.18 -10.02
N LEU A 163 -5.49 9.60 -9.70
CA LEU A 163 -4.75 10.61 -10.47
C LEU A 163 -3.57 9.96 -11.22
N THR A 164 -3.61 10.04 -12.55
CA THR A 164 -2.58 9.46 -13.43
C THR A 164 -1.22 10.14 -13.27
N ASP A 165 -1.22 11.46 -13.07
CA ASP A 165 -0.01 12.26 -12.91
C ASP A 165 0.67 12.04 -11.55
N LEU A 166 -0.09 11.51 -10.58
CA LEU A 166 0.43 11.09 -9.29
C LEU A 166 1.15 9.74 -9.43
N TYR A 167 2.27 9.72 -10.13
CA TYR A 167 2.98 8.49 -10.46
C TYR A 167 4.21 8.29 -9.56
N VAL A 168 4.33 7.10 -8.96
CA VAL A 168 5.50 6.73 -8.15
C VAL A 168 6.13 5.41 -8.62
N ASP A 169 7.37 5.16 -8.20
CA ASP A 169 7.97 3.84 -8.31
C ASP A 169 8.03 3.15 -6.94
N ILE A 170 7.45 1.97 -6.84
CA ILE A 170 7.45 1.10 -5.66
C ILE A 170 8.41 -0.08 -5.83
N SER A 171 8.70 -0.79 -4.75
CA SER A 171 9.55 -1.96 -4.83
C SER A 171 8.79 -3.18 -5.40
N PRO A 172 9.38 -3.96 -6.35
CA PRO A 172 8.78 -5.19 -6.84
C PRO A 172 8.82 -6.35 -5.84
N ARG A 173 9.35 -6.12 -4.63
CA ARG A 173 9.60 -7.17 -3.61
C ARG A 173 8.37 -8.04 -3.33
N ARG A 174 7.15 -7.50 -3.44
CA ARG A 174 5.92 -8.28 -3.27
C ARG A 174 5.87 -9.45 -4.25
N ALA A 175 6.28 -9.27 -5.51
CA ALA A 175 6.30 -10.33 -6.52
C ALA A 175 7.23 -11.49 -6.15
N LEU A 176 8.20 -11.29 -5.25
CA LEU A 176 9.10 -12.34 -4.75
C LEU A 176 8.54 -13.08 -3.51
N THR A 177 7.29 -12.82 -3.13
CA THR A 177 6.62 -13.55 -2.04
C THR A 177 6.19 -14.93 -2.55
N PRO A 178 6.59 -16.04 -1.90
CA PRO A 178 6.14 -17.37 -2.28
C PRO A 178 4.60 -17.47 -2.31
N PRO A 179 4.00 -18.16 -3.30
CA PRO A 179 2.54 -18.25 -3.41
C PRO A 179 1.84 -18.83 -2.17
N SER A 180 2.52 -19.74 -1.45
CA SER A 180 2.02 -20.29 -0.17
C SER A 180 1.95 -19.27 0.97
N LYS A 181 2.77 -18.21 0.92
CA LYS A 181 2.70 -17.09 1.88
C LYS A 181 1.78 -15.98 1.39
N PHE A 182 1.58 -15.89 0.08
CA PHE A 182 0.71 -14.88 -0.52
C PHE A 182 -0.78 -15.12 -0.22
N THR A 183 -1.18 -16.34 0.17
CA THR A 183 -2.55 -16.62 0.63
C THR A 183 -2.95 -15.73 1.80
N ALA A 184 -2.09 -15.57 2.81
CA ALA A 184 -2.36 -14.67 3.94
C ALA A 184 -2.60 -13.20 3.51
N TYR A 185 -1.97 -12.77 2.40
CA TYR A 185 -2.25 -11.46 1.81
C TYR A 185 -3.64 -11.39 1.20
N LEU A 186 -4.13 -12.47 0.56
CA LEU A 186 -5.48 -12.53 0.01
C LEU A 186 -6.53 -12.72 1.10
N ASP A 187 -6.24 -13.52 2.12
CA ASP A 187 -7.11 -13.74 3.28
C ASP A 187 -7.39 -12.43 4.00
N ALA A 188 -6.39 -11.55 4.11
CA ALA A 188 -6.57 -10.22 4.65
C ALA A 188 -7.50 -9.33 3.82
N ILE A 189 -7.58 -9.52 2.48
CA ILE A 189 -8.56 -8.81 1.64
C ILE A 189 -9.97 -9.27 2.04
N THR A 190 -10.17 -10.58 2.15
CA THR A 190 -11.44 -11.17 2.59
C THR A 190 -11.81 -10.67 3.99
N ALA A 191 -10.89 -10.74 4.95
CA ALA A 191 -11.11 -10.25 6.30
C ALA A 191 -11.46 -8.75 6.37
N THR A 192 -10.87 -7.94 5.48
CA THR A 192 -11.21 -6.52 5.38
C THR A 192 -12.65 -6.32 4.88
N TYR A 193 -13.05 -7.01 3.81
CA TYR A 193 -14.43 -6.90 3.32
C TYR A 193 -15.47 -7.47 4.30
N ASP A 194 -15.17 -8.60 4.94
CA ASP A 194 -16.03 -9.21 5.94
C ASP A 194 -16.23 -8.28 7.15
N LEU A 195 -15.18 -7.55 7.58
CA LEU A 195 -15.25 -6.56 8.64
C LEU A 195 -16.26 -5.45 8.33
N HIS A 196 -16.39 -5.09 7.06
CA HIS A 196 -17.30 -4.06 6.55
C HIS A 196 -18.64 -4.65 6.04
N GLY A 197 -18.91 -5.93 6.29
CA GLY A 197 -20.18 -6.58 5.95
C GLY A 197 -20.42 -6.81 4.46
N HIS A 198 -19.40 -6.74 3.62
CA HIS A 198 -19.52 -7.01 2.18
C HIS A 198 -19.49 -8.51 1.88
N ASP A 199 -20.31 -8.96 0.93
CA ASP A 199 -20.31 -10.37 0.48
C ASP A 199 -19.02 -10.72 -0.27
N THR A 200 -18.24 -11.62 0.31
CA THR A 200 -16.97 -12.09 -0.27
C THR A 200 -17.13 -13.31 -1.17
N ALA A 201 -18.33 -13.90 -1.29
CA ALA A 201 -18.58 -15.09 -2.12
C ALA A 201 -18.31 -14.82 -3.61
N GLY A 202 -18.75 -13.66 -4.12
CA GLY A 202 -18.48 -13.23 -5.50
C GLY A 202 -17.01 -12.92 -5.77
N MET A 203 -16.24 -12.60 -4.73
CA MET A 203 -14.82 -12.23 -4.85
C MET A 203 -13.89 -13.44 -4.97
N GLN A 204 -14.32 -14.63 -4.53
CA GLN A 204 -13.49 -15.85 -4.48
C GLN A 204 -12.84 -16.19 -5.82
N THR A 205 -13.58 -16.06 -6.92
CA THR A 205 -13.04 -16.28 -8.28
C THR A 205 -11.94 -15.27 -8.61
N SER A 206 -12.13 -13.99 -8.26
CA SER A 206 -11.14 -12.95 -8.48
C SER A 206 -9.88 -13.15 -7.62
N LEU A 207 -10.02 -13.61 -6.38
CA LEU A 207 -8.89 -13.92 -5.49
C LEU A 207 -8.08 -15.09 -6.03
N LYS A 208 -8.73 -16.15 -6.51
CA LYS A 208 -8.05 -17.28 -7.17
C LYS A 208 -7.29 -16.83 -8.42
N LEU A 209 -7.88 -15.96 -9.24
CA LEU A 209 -7.20 -15.42 -10.42
C LEU A 209 -5.99 -14.56 -10.02
N ARG A 210 -6.12 -13.72 -9.00
CA ARG A 210 -5.01 -12.93 -8.43
C ARG A 210 -3.91 -13.83 -7.88
N TRP A 211 -4.26 -14.94 -7.23
CA TRP A 211 -3.29 -15.92 -6.74
C TRP A 211 -2.50 -16.54 -7.89
N TRP A 212 -3.18 -17.00 -8.95
CA TRP A 212 -2.52 -17.57 -10.13
C TRP A 212 -1.63 -16.57 -10.85
N PHE A 213 -2.12 -15.34 -11.02
CA PHE A 213 -1.34 -14.25 -11.59
C PHE A 213 -0.10 -13.95 -10.75
N HIS A 214 -0.23 -13.93 -9.42
CA HIS A 214 0.90 -13.77 -8.51
C HIS A 214 1.89 -14.93 -8.60
N ALA A 215 1.42 -16.17 -8.67
CA ALA A 215 2.28 -17.35 -8.83
C ALA A 215 3.08 -17.28 -10.14
N MET A 216 2.45 -16.85 -11.23
CA MET A 216 3.13 -16.57 -12.49
C MET A 216 4.18 -15.47 -12.33
N LEU A 217 3.84 -14.32 -11.73
CA LEU A 217 4.79 -13.23 -11.50
C LEU A 217 5.96 -13.66 -10.61
N TYR A 218 5.71 -14.48 -9.59
CA TYR A 218 6.74 -15.05 -8.72
C TYR A 218 7.75 -15.86 -9.52
N LEU A 219 7.28 -16.80 -10.35
CA LEU A 219 8.15 -17.61 -11.21
C LEU A 219 8.95 -16.76 -12.19
N LEU A 220 8.36 -15.69 -12.73
CA LEU A 220 9.03 -14.77 -13.65
C LEU A 220 10.05 -13.87 -12.94
N HIS A 221 9.84 -13.49 -11.68
CA HIS A 221 10.80 -12.64 -10.96
C HIS A 221 11.95 -13.43 -10.33
N LEU A 222 11.77 -14.73 -10.03
CA LEU A 222 12.79 -15.57 -9.39
C LEU A 222 14.16 -15.58 -10.11
N PRO A 223 14.24 -15.84 -11.43
CA PRO A 223 15.53 -15.87 -12.13
C PRO A 223 16.04 -14.48 -12.52
N TYR A 224 15.29 -13.40 -12.27
CA TYR A 224 15.68 -12.06 -12.74
C TYR A 224 16.71 -11.42 -11.81
N ASP A 225 17.80 -10.89 -12.40
CA ASP A 225 18.81 -10.12 -11.67
C ASP A 225 18.62 -8.61 -11.96
N PRO A 226 18.02 -7.85 -11.03
CA PRO A 226 17.73 -6.43 -11.26
C PRO A 226 19.01 -5.59 -11.38
N ALA A 227 20.09 -5.97 -10.69
CA ALA A 227 21.37 -5.26 -10.76
C ALA A 227 22.01 -5.32 -12.16
N ARG A 228 21.71 -6.38 -12.92
CA ARG A 228 22.24 -6.59 -14.29
C ARG A 228 21.19 -6.42 -15.37
N GLY A 229 19.93 -6.22 -15.00
CA GLY A 229 18.79 -6.12 -15.91
C GLY A 229 18.54 -7.38 -16.75
N ARG A 230 18.97 -8.57 -16.32
CA ARG A 230 18.90 -9.81 -17.11
C ARG A 230 18.58 -11.05 -16.26
N TYR A 231 18.09 -12.10 -16.91
CA TYR A 231 17.83 -13.38 -16.27
C TYR A 231 19.13 -14.17 -16.00
N SER A 232 19.18 -14.87 -14.88
CA SER A 232 20.29 -15.72 -14.46
C SER A 232 19.79 -16.95 -13.72
N VAL A 233 20.12 -18.14 -14.24
CA VAL A 233 19.77 -19.42 -13.61
C VAL A 233 20.38 -19.57 -12.21
N ARG A 234 21.53 -18.94 -11.95
CA ARG A 234 22.18 -18.94 -10.63
C ARG A 234 21.30 -18.35 -9.52
N ARG A 235 20.38 -17.44 -9.86
CA ARG A 235 19.43 -16.84 -8.91
C ARG A 235 18.37 -17.82 -8.41
N LEU A 236 18.05 -18.87 -9.18
CA LEU A 236 17.08 -19.88 -8.76
C LEU A 236 17.55 -20.65 -7.51
N PHE A 237 18.87 -20.72 -7.31
CA PHE A 237 19.50 -21.41 -6.18
C PHE A 237 19.97 -20.45 -5.08
N ALA A 238 19.79 -19.13 -5.25
CA ALA A 238 20.17 -18.15 -4.25
C ALA A 238 19.10 -18.06 -3.14
N PRO A 239 19.50 -17.99 -1.85
CA PRO A 239 18.54 -17.85 -0.76
C PRO A 239 17.77 -16.52 -0.92
N ASN A 240 16.47 -16.62 -1.14
CA ASN A 240 15.60 -15.46 -1.27
C ASN A 240 15.05 -15.10 0.11
N LYS A 241 15.49 -13.97 0.68
CA LYS A 241 14.92 -13.47 1.94
C LYS A 241 13.50 -12.97 1.67
N ALA A 242 12.50 -13.82 1.91
CA ALA A 242 11.12 -13.39 1.97
C ALA A 242 10.96 -12.40 3.13
N ARG A 243 10.60 -11.14 2.84
CA ARG A 243 10.25 -10.16 3.90
C ARG A 243 8.91 -10.54 4.52
N SER A 244 8.71 -10.14 5.77
CA SER A 244 7.42 -10.19 6.43
C SER A 244 6.35 -9.46 5.61
N LEU A 245 5.14 -10.02 5.60
CA LEU A 245 3.97 -9.29 5.13
C LEU A 245 3.71 -8.14 6.12
N PRO A 246 3.13 -7.01 5.67
CA PRO A 246 2.72 -5.92 6.56
C PRO A 246 1.48 -6.29 7.40
N ILE A 247 1.07 -7.56 7.35
CA ILE A 247 -0.15 -8.10 7.93
C ILE A 247 0.27 -9.23 8.86
N SER A 248 -0.29 -9.25 10.06
CA SER A 248 -0.12 -10.34 11.01
C SER A 248 -0.94 -11.54 10.54
N SER A 249 -0.31 -12.70 10.43
CA SER A 249 -1.04 -13.93 10.12
C SER A 249 -1.56 -14.53 11.43
N SER A 250 -2.63 -13.95 11.99
CA SER A 250 -3.35 -14.54 13.12
C SER A 250 -4.55 -15.37 12.64
N SER A 251 -4.29 -16.41 11.84
CA SER A 251 -5.26 -17.49 11.64
C SER A 251 -4.55 -18.82 11.88
N GLY A 252 -4.83 -19.45 13.02
CA GLY A 252 -4.44 -20.84 13.28
C GLY A 252 -3.78 -21.20 14.60
N ARG A 253 -3.74 -20.33 15.63
CA ARG A 253 -3.14 -20.74 16.93
C ARG A 253 -3.86 -20.38 18.23
N GLN A 254 -5.04 -19.76 18.20
CA GLN A 254 -5.80 -19.47 19.44
C GLN A 254 -7.05 -20.34 19.65
N GLU A 255 -7.55 -21.07 18.64
CA GLU A 255 -8.74 -21.92 18.84
C GLU A 255 -8.43 -23.35 19.31
N LEU A 256 -7.17 -23.80 19.27
CA LEU A 256 -6.80 -25.15 19.74
C LEU A 256 -6.38 -25.24 21.21
N GLN A 257 -6.25 -24.11 21.92
CA GLN A 257 -5.93 -24.11 23.36
C GLN A 257 -7.16 -24.06 24.27
N HIS A 258 -8.35 -23.75 23.75
CA HIS A 258 -9.60 -23.79 24.53
C HIS A 258 -10.37 -25.12 24.42
N ALA A 259 -10.00 -26.01 23.49
CA ALA A 259 -10.63 -27.32 23.33
C ALA A 259 -9.97 -28.45 24.16
N VAL A 260 -8.87 -28.18 24.87
CA VAL A 260 -8.12 -29.20 25.66
C VAL A 260 -8.26 -29.01 27.18
N THR A 261 -8.97 -27.98 27.65
CA THR A 261 -9.18 -27.71 29.09
C THR A 261 -10.62 -27.94 29.57
N ARG A 262 -11.43 -28.63 28.77
CA ARG A 262 -12.72 -29.20 29.20
C ARG A 262 -12.79 -30.67 28.76
N GLY A 263 -11.97 -31.49 29.40
CA GLY A 263 -12.09 -32.94 29.45
C GLY A 263 -12.16 -33.37 30.90
#